data_AF-A0A8H8S2K8-F1
#
_entry.id   AF-A0A8H8S2K8-F1
#
_cell.length_a   1.000
_cell.length_b   1.000
_cell.length_c   1.000
_cell.angle_alpha   90.00
_cell.angle_beta   90.00
_cell.angle_gamma   90.00
#
_symmetry.space_group_name_H-M   'P 1'
#
loop_
_entity.id
_entity.type
_entity.pdbx_description
1 polymer ?
#
loop_
_entity_poly.entity_id
_entity_poly.type
_entity_poly.pdbx_seq_one_letter_code
_entity_poly.pdbx_strand_id
1 'polypeptide(L)'
;MGTHGELPVRDSSPYCLYDTKQNTRPVNQNPHSPNDYTHILDLKYYSPSQIDQLDRTTYVVLSPYSQTEPPNNQPNNKAIKMQFTSTLLLAASALATLATANSVQFVNQDSTDRTIYFTATAGGAYIPALAVSGLATEVASFPDSWIGNWHSVSSGAENVTGMLGEVAWNGFSGSNFFDVSAIVNPDDNQGVKQIYPKSSTTPMSGCQTFPCTNAYNKPDDVATLSTEEADLVCLIGNIANERRHARDFVERK
;
A
#
# COMPACT_ATOMS: atom_id res chain seq x y z
N MET A 1 -16.37 -42.55 35.07
CA MET A 1 -17.06 -41.24 35.17
C MET A 1 -16.04 -40.16 34.90
N GLY A 2 -15.99 -39.65 33.67
CA GLY A 2 -15.11 -38.56 33.26
C GLY A 2 -15.93 -37.62 32.39
N THR A 3 -16.10 -36.38 32.84
CA THR A 3 -16.91 -35.34 32.24
C THR A 3 -16.23 -34.74 31.01
N HIS A 4 -16.95 -34.70 29.89
CA HIS A 4 -16.56 -33.96 28.69
C HIS A 4 -16.59 -32.45 28.98
N GLY A 5 -15.45 -31.78 28.82
CA GLY A 5 -15.37 -30.31 28.76
C GLY A 5 -15.61 -29.83 27.34
N GLU A 6 -16.53 -28.87 27.19
CA GLU A 6 -16.81 -28.13 25.96
C GLU A 6 -15.55 -27.43 25.41
N LEU A 7 -15.37 -27.50 24.10
CA LEU A 7 -14.35 -26.75 23.36
C LEU A 7 -14.79 -25.29 23.21
N PRO A 8 -13.90 -24.29 23.37
CA PRO A 8 -14.24 -22.89 23.21
C PRO A 8 -14.56 -22.56 21.75
N VAL A 9 -15.56 -21.69 21.57
CA VAL A 9 -16.00 -21.11 20.30
C VAL A 9 -14.82 -20.44 19.62
N ARG A 10 -14.48 -20.89 18.40
CA ARG A 10 -13.42 -20.29 17.56
C ARG A 10 -13.85 -18.90 17.08
N ASP A 11 -12.95 -17.94 17.28
CA ASP A 11 -12.98 -16.60 16.70
C ASP A 11 -13.10 -16.68 15.17
N SER A 12 -14.03 -15.91 14.60
CA SER A 12 -14.44 -15.90 13.19
C SER A 12 -13.56 -15.04 12.29
N SER A 13 -12.37 -14.66 12.73
CA SER A 13 -11.45 -13.80 11.97
C SER A 13 -10.86 -14.53 10.74
N PRO A 14 -10.87 -13.92 9.53
CA PRO A 14 -10.31 -14.52 8.32
C PRO A 14 -8.78 -14.59 8.41
N TYR A 15 -8.19 -15.66 7.87
CA TYR A 15 -6.73 -15.82 7.81
C TYR A 15 -6.24 -15.50 6.39
N CYS A 16 -5.12 -14.78 6.29
CA CYS A 16 -4.40 -14.61 5.03
C CYS A 16 -3.45 -15.80 4.84
N LEU A 17 -3.55 -16.49 3.70
CA LEU A 17 -2.63 -17.56 3.29
C LEU A 17 -2.00 -17.19 1.95
N TYR A 18 -0.70 -17.42 1.81
CA TYR A 18 0.04 -17.25 0.55
C TYR A 18 0.11 -18.59 -0.20
N ASP A 19 -0.41 -18.66 -1.43
CA ASP A 19 -0.30 -19.84 -2.31
C ASP A 19 0.97 -19.76 -3.15
N THR A 20 1.88 -20.72 -3.00
CA THR A 20 3.17 -20.77 -3.69
C THR A 20 3.14 -21.59 -4.99
N LYS A 21 1.98 -22.11 -5.45
CA LYS A 21 1.98 -23.19 -6.47
C LYS A 21 1.01 -23.08 -7.65
N GLN A 22 0.40 -21.95 -7.99
CA GLN A 22 -0.48 -21.92 -9.16
C GLN A 22 -0.26 -20.75 -10.13
N ASN A 23 0.62 -20.94 -11.12
CA ASN A 23 0.28 -20.48 -12.48
C ASN A 23 1.01 -21.26 -13.60
N THR A 24 0.58 -22.51 -13.85
CA THR A 24 0.98 -23.27 -15.04
C THR A 24 -0.20 -23.49 -15.99
N ARG A 25 -0.86 -22.42 -16.45
CA ARG A 25 -1.74 -22.51 -17.63
C ARG A 25 -1.35 -21.46 -18.68
N PRO A 26 -1.11 -21.87 -19.94
CA PRO A 26 -0.74 -20.94 -21.00
C PRO A 26 -1.97 -20.10 -21.37
N VAL A 27 -1.84 -18.78 -21.27
CA VAL A 27 -2.86 -17.83 -21.75
C VAL A 27 -2.73 -17.72 -23.26
N ASN A 28 -3.78 -18.15 -23.95
CA ASN A 28 -3.96 -17.95 -25.38
C ASN A 28 -4.24 -16.46 -25.63
N GLN A 29 -3.30 -15.77 -26.29
CA GLN A 29 -3.39 -14.33 -26.58
C GLN A 29 -4.45 -14.08 -27.67
N ASN A 30 -5.49 -13.30 -27.34
CA ASN A 30 -6.40 -12.71 -28.32
C ASN A 30 -6.24 -11.17 -28.26
N PRO A 31 -5.75 -10.48 -29.31
CA PRO A 31 -5.15 -9.14 -29.18
C PRO A 31 -6.13 -7.95 -29.25
N HIS A 32 -7.42 -8.09 -28.92
CA HIS A 32 -8.41 -7.00 -29.12
C HIS A 32 -9.34 -6.71 -27.93
N SER A 33 -8.81 -6.54 -26.72
CA SER A 33 -9.56 -5.90 -25.63
C SER A 33 -8.67 -4.92 -24.85
N PRO A 34 -8.96 -3.61 -24.81
CA PRO A 34 -8.08 -2.63 -24.16
C PRO A 34 -8.19 -2.55 -22.62
N ASN A 35 -9.06 -3.33 -21.96
CA ASN A 35 -9.53 -2.97 -20.60
C ASN A 35 -9.46 -4.08 -19.54
N ASP A 36 -8.61 -5.10 -19.68
CA ASP A 36 -8.61 -6.21 -18.71
C ASP A 36 -7.18 -6.59 -18.27
N TYR A 37 -6.54 -5.71 -17.49
CA TYR A 37 -5.25 -5.97 -16.85
C TYR A 37 -5.31 -5.61 -15.37
N THR A 38 -6.04 -6.41 -14.60
CA THR A 38 -5.95 -6.44 -13.13
C THR A 38 -4.87 -7.44 -12.71
N HIS A 39 -3.60 -7.10 -12.95
CA HIS A 39 -2.50 -7.71 -12.22
C HIS A 39 -2.42 -7.01 -10.86
N ILE A 40 -3.30 -7.42 -9.96
CA ILE A 40 -3.37 -6.97 -8.57
C ILE A 40 -2.55 -7.98 -7.75
N LEU A 41 -1.87 -7.51 -6.70
CA LEU A 41 -1.41 -8.34 -5.59
C LEU A 41 -2.44 -9.47 -5.32
N ASP A 42 -2.14 -10.73 -5.66
CA ASP A 42 -3.10 -11.86 -5.49
C ASP A 42 -3.17 -12.27 -4.02
N LEU A 43 -3.65 -11.34 -3.18
CA LEU A 43 -3.95 -11.54 -1.77
C LEU A 43 -5.33 -12.23 -1.67
N LYS A 44 -5.33 -13.56 -1.60
CA LYS A 44 -6.56 -14.34 -1.39
C LYS A 44 -6.94 -14.35 0.10
N TYR A 45 -8.11 -13.82 0.41
CA TYR A 45 -8.75 -13.98 1.71
C TYR A 45 -9.50 -15.33 1.76
N TYR A 46 -9.12 -16.21 2.69
CA TYR A 46 -9.80 -17.49 2.90
C TYR A 46 -10.69 -17.43 4.13
N SER A 47 -11.93 -17.93 3.98
CA SER A 47 -12.80 -18.17 5.14
C SER A 47 -12.28 -19.35 5.97
N PRO A 48 -12.54 -19.38 7.30
CA PRO A 48 -12.03 -20.45 8.17
C PRO A 48 -12.36 -21.88 7.72
N SER A 49 -13.49 -22.09 7.02
CA SER A 49 -13.90 -23.40 6.49
C SER A 49 -13.09 -23.86 5.27
N GLN A 50 -12.46 -22.93 4.54
CA GLN A 50 -11.63 -23.25 3.38
C GLN A 50 -10.22 -23.69 3.80
N ILE A 51 -9.79 -23.36 5.01
CA ILE A 51 -8.45 -23.69 5.55
C ILE A 51 -8.36 -25.17 5.94
N ASP A 52 -9.45 -25.77 6.43
CA ASP A 52 -9.48 -27.18 6.83
C ASP A 52 -9.34 -28.16 5.64
N GLN A 53 -9.43 -27.68 4.40
CA GLN A 53 -9.24 -28.49 3.18
C GLN A 53 -7.84 -28.36 2.56
N LEU A 54 -6.95 -27.53 3.11
CA LEU A 54 -5.60 -27.32 2.57
C LEU A 54 -4.58 -28.28 3.21
N ASP A 55 -3.74 -28.88 2.38
CA ASP A 55 -2.66 -29.78 2.83
C ASP A 55 -1.65 -29.01 3.70
N ARG A 56 -1.55 -29.42 4.98
CA ARG A 56 -0.76 -28.77 6.04
C ARG A 56 0.75 -28.76 5.80
N THR A 57 1.22 -29.36 4.70
CA THR A 57 2.64 -29.41 4.33
C THR A 57 3.10 -28.23 3.45
N THR A 58 2.19 -27.37 2.97
CA THR A 58 2.51 -26.28 2.03
C THR A 58 2.32 -24.86 2.60
N TYR A 59 1.72 -24.72 3.79
CA TYR A 59 1.35 -23.42 4.38
C TYR A 59 1.91 -23.28 5.81
N VAL A 60 2.57 -22.16 6.11
CA VAL A 60 3.00 -21.83 7.48
C VAL A 60 1.84 -21.16 8.21
N VAL A 61 1.22 -21.87 9.15
CA VAL A 61 0.20 -21.34 10.05
C VAL A 61 0.90 -20.70 11.26
N LEU A 62 0.80 -19.38 11.45
CA LEU A 62 1.27 -18.74 12.68
C LEU A 62 0.08 -18.50 13.62
N SER A 63 0.21 -19.03 14.83
CA SER A 63 -0.78 -19.02 15.90
C SER A 63 -1.17 -17.60 16.32
N PRO A 64 -2.45 -17.34 16.65
CA PRO A 64 -2.85 -16.03 17.19
C PRO A 64 -2.26 -15.81 18.59
N TYR A 65 -1.78 -14.59 18.81
CA TYR A 65 -1.33 -14.04 20.09
C TYR A 65 -2.55 -13.66 20.94
N SER A 66 -2.65 -14.22 22.15
CA SER A 66 -3.74 -13.93 23.10
C SER A 66 -3.47 -12.61 23.84
N GLN A 67 -4.40 -11.65 23.72
CA GLN A 67 -4.43 -10.45 24.56
C GLN A 67 -5.02 -10.81 25.94
N THR A 68 -4.29 -10.47 27.01
CA THR A 68 -4.74 -10.59 28.41
C THR A 68 -5.53 -9.37 28.84
N GLU A 69 -6.72 -9.57 29.42
CA GLU A 69 -7.59 -8.54 29.99
C GLU A 69 -6.94 -7.76 31.16
N PRO A 70 -7.28 -6.47 31.37
CA PRO A 70 -6.89 -5.71 32.55
C PRO A 70 -7.78 -6.00 33.77
N PRO A 71 -7.28 -5.80 35.02
CA PRO A 71 -7.98 -6.23 36.23
C PRO A 71 -9.15 -5.32 36.63
N ASN A 72 -10.22 -5.99 37.06
CA ASN A 72 -11.45 -5.45 37.63
C ASN A 72 -11.20 -4.91 39.06
N ASN A 73 -11.35 -3.59 39.26
CA ASN A 73 -11.32 -2.97 40.58
C ASN A 73 -12.71 -2.43 40.93
N GLN A 74 -13.40 -3.16 41.81
CA GLN A 74 -14.67 -2.77 42.43
C GLN A 74 -14.41 -1.89 43.68
N PRO A 75 -15.02 -0.70 43.81
CA PRO A 75 -15.02 0.03 45.07
C PRO A 75 -16.32 -0.19 45.87
N ASN A 76 -16.11 -0.24 47.18
CA ASN A 76 -17.09 -0.62 48.20
C ASN A 76 -17.89 0.60 48.65
N ASN A 77 -19.20 0.41 48.84
CA ASN A 77 -20.13 1.43 49.32
C ASN A 77 -19.74 2.01 50.70
N LYS A 78 -19.65 3.34 50.79
CA LYS A 78 -20.02 4.12 51.98
C LYS A 78 -20.74 5.39 51.56
N ALA A 79 -21.97 5.54 52.06
CA ALA A 79 -22.79 6.72 51.85
C ALA A 79 -22.23 7.92 52.64
N ILE A 80 -21.95 9.02 51.95
CA ILE A 80 -21.85 10.37 52.53
C ILE A 80 -22.72 11.29 51.68
N LYS A 81 -23.75 11.86 52.31
CA LYS A 81 -24.55 12.95 51.75
C LYS A 81 -23.71 14.22 51.67
N MET A 82 -23.64 14.83 50.48
CA MET A 82 -23.35 16.25 50.31
C MET A 82 -24.37 16.83 49.33
N GLN A 83 -25.10 17.85 49.77
CA GLN A 83 -25.86 18.74 48.91
C GLN A 83 -25.01 19.97 48.64
N PHE A 84 -24.59 20.20 47.40
CA PHE A 84 -24.26 21.52 46.87
C PHE A 84 -24.50 21.52 45.36
N THR A 85 -25.27 22.51 44.91
CA THR A 85 -25.58 22.86 43.51
C THR A 85 -24.30 23.10 42.72
N SER A 86 -24.12 22.41 41.60
CA SER A 86 -23.11 22.74 40.59
C SER A 86 -23.55 22.22 39.23
N THR A 87 -23.70 23.15 38.29
CA THR A 87 -23.95 22.99 36.87
C THR A 87 -22.92 22.05 36.24
N LEU A 88 -23.32 20.82 35.91
CA LEU A 88 -22.50 19.93 35.09
C LEU A 88 -22.85 20.14 33.61
N LEU A 89 -22.12 21.07 32.98
CA LEU A 89 -21.86 21.00 31.55
C LEU A 89 -21.02 19.73 31.31
N LEU A 90 -21.66 18.66 30.87
CA LEU A 90 -20.98 17.51 30.29
C LEU A 90 -20.43 17.94 28.92
N ALA A 91 -19.27 18.59 28.91
CA ALA A 91 -18.48 18.72 27.69
C ALA A 91 -17.85 17.35 27.40
N ALA A 92 -18.59 16.49 26.70
CA ALA A 92 -18.01 15.34 26.02
C ALA A 92 -17.09 15.88 24.92
N SER A 93 -15.81 16.03 25.25
CA SER A 93 -14.77 16.25 24.26
C SER A 93 -14.62 14.93 23.50
N ALA A 94 -15.28 14.83 22.35
CA ALA A 94 -14.96 13.79 21.38
C ALA A 94 -13.50 13.99 20.98
N LEU A 95 -12.60 13.15 21.50
CA LEU A 95 -11.28 12.96 20.94
C LEU A 95 -11.50 12.38 19.54
N ALA A 96 -11.63 13.24 18.55
CA ALA A 96 -11.39 12.85 17.17
C ALA A 96 -9.92 12.47 17.11
N THR A 97 -9.63 11.17 17.16
CA THR A 97 -8.33 10.67 16.73
C THR A 97 -8.16 11.17 15.31
N LEU A 98 -7.26 12.13 15.12
CA LEU A 98 -6.78 12.50 13.79
C LEU A 98 -6.07 11.26 13.27
N ALA A 99 -6.80 10.37 12.60
CA ALA A 99 -6.19 9.32 11.81
C ALA A 99 -5.30 10.06 10.80
N THR A 100 -3.98 9.90 10.95
CA THR A 100 -3.03 10.39 9.95
C THR A 100 -3.36 9.64 8.67
N ALA A 101 -3.94 10.34 7.69
CA ALA A 101 -4.22 9.75 6.40
C ALA A 101 -2.89 9.27 5.79
N ASN A 102 -2.88 8.04 5.27
CA ASN A 102 -1.72 7.55 4.54
C ASN A 102 -1.44 8.48 3.36
N SER A 103 -0.17 8.71 3.05
CA SER A 103 0.20 9.66 2.00
C SER A 103 1.36 9.19 1.16
N VAL A 104 1.39 9.67 -0.09
CA VAL A 104 2.55 9.57 -0.96
C VAL A 104 2.95 10.98 -1.38
N GLN A 105 4.21 11.33 -1.12
CA GLN A 105 4.85 12.52 -1.63
C GLN A 105 5.50 12.21 -2.99
N PHE A 106 4.94 12.77 -4.07
CA PHE A 106 5.45 12.64 -5.43
C PHE A 106 6.48 13.72 -5.71
N VAL A 107 7.74 13.32 -5.89
CA VAL A 107 8.85 14.23 -6.17
C VAL A 107 9.24 14.09 -7.64
N ASN A 108 8.99 15.13 -8.43
CA ASN A 108 9.35 15.17 -9.83
C ASN A 108 10.82 15.60 -9.99
N GLN A 109 11.62 14.73 -10.61
CA GLN A 109 13.08 14.88 -10.67
C GLN A 109 13.58 15.64 -11.90
N ASP A 110 12.71 15.88 -12.89
CA ASP A 110 13.00 16.66 -14.10
C ASP A 110 12.01 17.81 -14.29
N SER A 111 12.27 18.64 -15.30
CA SER A 111 11.45 19.81 -15.62
C SER A 111 10.18 19.49 -16.42
N THR A 112 9.86 18.21 -16.64
CA THR A 112 8.66 17.82 -17.40
C THR A 112 7.48 17.71 -16.45
N ASP A 113 6.43 18.48 -16.68
CA ASP A 113 5.17 18.33 -15.93
C ASP A 113 4.59 16.92 -16.12
N ARG A 114 4.00 16.37 -15.06
CA ARG A 114 3.45 15.02 -15.03
C ARG A 114 2.06 15.00 -14.40
N THR A 115 1.23 14.06 -14.84
CA THR A 115 -0.03 13.74 -14.17
C THR A 115 0.04 12.32 -13.63
N ILE A 116 -0.25 12.15 -12.34
CA ILE A 116 -0.40 10.84 -11.69
C ILE A 116 -1.84 10.38 -11.84
N TYR A 117 -2.02 9.16 -12.35
CA TYR A 117 -3.31 8.51 -12.44
C TYR A 117 -3.35 7.34 -11.47
N PHE A 118 -4.42 7.28 -10.66
CA PHE A 118 -4.60 6.24 -9.66
C PHE A 118 -5.63 5.22 -10.13
N THR A 119 -5.34 3.94 -9.91
CA THR A 119 -6.24 2.82 -10.18
C THR A 119 -6.37 2.00 -8.91
N ALA A 120 -7.57 2.06 -8.31
CA ALA A 120 -7.89 1.23 -7.17
C ALA A 120 -8.21 -0.20 -7.60
N THR A 121 -7.98 -1.15 -6.70
CA THR A 121 -8.57 -2.48 -6.79
C THR A 121 -10.10 -2.39 -6.87
N ALA A 122 -10.74 -3.38 -7.47
CA ALA A 122 -12.20 -3.42 -7.60
C ALA A 122 -12.91 -3.15 -6.26
N GLY A 123 -13.81 -2.16 -6.25
CA GLY A 123 -14.52 -1.72 -5.05
C GLY A 123 -13.78 -0.70 -4.17
N GLY A 124 -12.51 -0.40 -4.49
CA GLY A 124 -11.74 0.63 -3.82
C GLY A 124 -12.20 2.05 -4.19
N ALA A 125 -11.91 3.00 -3.30
CA ALA A 125 -12.29 4.39 -3.50
C ALA A 125 -11.52 5.05 -4.64
N TYR A 126 -12.22 5.88 -5.42
CA TYR A 126 -11.63 6.71 -6.47
C TYR A 126 -10.75 7.81 -5.87
N ILE A 127 -9.55 7.98 -6.42
CA ILE A 127 -8.65 9.09 -6.12
C ILE A 127 -8.51 9.93 -7.40
N PRO A 128 -8.77 11.25 -7.36
CA PRO A 128 -8.56 12.12 -8.52
C PRO A 128 -7.11 12.10 -9.01
N ALA A 129 -6.93 12.27 -10.32
CA ALA A 129 -5.59 12.44 -10.88
C ALA A 129 -4.89 13.67 -10.29
N LEU A 130 -3.58 13.57 -10.07
CA LEU A 130 -2.76 14.60 -9.42
C LEU A 130 -1.76 15.17 -10.43
N ALA A 131 -1.84 16.48 -10.70
CA ALA A 131 -0.84 17.17 -11.50
C ALA A 131 0.39 17.48 -10.63
N VAL A 132 1.59 17.21 -11.15
CA VAL A 132 2.88 17.49 -10.50
C VAL A 132 3.74 18.26 -11.49
N SER A 133 3.99 19.53 -11.18
CA SER A 133 4.83 20.38 -12.05
C SER A 133 6.27 19.85 -12.11
N GLY A 134 7.00 20.19 -13.17
CA GLY A 134 8.42 19.92 -13.29
C GLY A 134 9.19 20.45 -12.07
N LEU A 135 10.11 19.63 -11.53
CA LEU A 135 10.94 19.92 -10.36
C LEU A 135 10.13 20.25 -9.08
N ALA A 136 8.83 19.96 -9.06
CA ALA A 136 7.95 20.21 -7.93
C ALA A 136 7.72 18.93 -7.11
N THR A 137 7.02 19.11 -5.99
CA THR A 137 6.61 18.03 -5.12
C THR A 137 5.17 18.23 -4.71
N GLU A 138 4.37 17.19 -4.86
CA GLU A 138 2.95 17.18 -4.51
C GLU A 138 2.62 15.97 -3.64
N VAL A 139 1.53 16.04 -2.88
CA VAL A 139 1.14 14.99 -1.94
C VAL A 139 -0.26 14.50 -2.29
N ALA A 140 -0.42 13.18 -2.41
CA ALA A 140 -1.73 12.54 -2.44
C ALA A 140 -2.02 11.88 -1.09
N SER A 141 -3.23 12.08 -0.57
CA SER A 141 -3.74 11.35 0.58
C SER A 141 -4.55 10.14 0.10
N PHE A 142 -4.43 9.03 0.82
CA PHE A 142 -5.07 7.78 0.51
C PHE A 142 -6.11 7.44 1.59
N PRO A 143 -7.29 6.93 1.19
CA PRO A 143 -8.25 6.36 2.13
C PRO A 143 -7.62 5.21 2.94
N ASP A 144 -8.19 4.98 4.12
CA ASP A 144 -7.84 3.83 4.93
C ASP A 144 -8.05 2.53 4.13
N SER A 145 -7.12 1.58 4.28
CA SER A 145 -7.14 0.28 3.60
C SER A 145 -7.20 0.35 2.06
N TRP A 146 -6.78 1.46 1.44
CA TRP A 146 -6.75 1.58 0.00
C TRP A 146 -5.67 0.67 -0.59
N ILE A 147 -6.06 -0.11 -1.61
CA ILE A 147 -5.18 -1.04 -2.33
C ILE A 147 -5.30 -0.71 -3.82
N GLY A 148 -4.17 -0.51 -4.47
CA GLY A 148 -4.13 -0.20 -5.90
C GLY A 148 -2.76 0.27 -6.34
N ASN A 149 -2.75 0.88 -7.51
CA ASN A 149 -1.52 1.37 -8.14
C ASN A 149 -1.70 2.76 -8.75
N TRP A 150 -0.59 3.30 -9.22
CA TRP A 150 -0.56 4.51 -10.03
C TRP A 150 0.53 4.43 -11.09
N HIS A 151 0.36 5.22 -12.15
CA HIS A 151 1.40 5.56 -13.10
C HIS A 151 1.44 7.07 -13.33
N SER A 152 2.57 7.55 -13.84
CA SER A 152 2.74 8.97 -14.17
C SER A 152 2.84 9.15 -15.69
N VAL A 153 2.15 10.15 -16.22
CA VAL A 153 2.15 10.49 -17.64
C VAL A 153 2.82 11.85 -17.83
N SER A 154 3.84 11.92 -18.68
CA SER A 154 4.47 13.18 -19.08
C SER A 154 3.50 14.08 -19.84
N SER A 155 3.57 15.40 -19.64
CA SER A 155 2.79 16.36 -20.42
C SER A 155 3.02 16.19 -21.91
N GLY A 156 1.92 16.08 -22.67
CA GLY A 156 1.92 15.84 -24.12
C GLY A 156 2.09 14.39 -24.56
N ALA A 157 2.29 13.44 -23.63
CA ALA A 157 2.31 12.01 -23.94
C ALA A 157 0.89 11.41 -23.90
N GLU A 158 0.71 10.27 -24.57
CA GLU A 158 -0.51 9.46 -24.43
C GLU A 158 -0.61 8.89 -23.00
N ASN A 159 -1.83 8.81 -22.47
CA ASN A 159 -2.08 8.16 -21.19
C ASN A 159 -2.09 6.64 -21.36
N VAL A 160 -0.89 6.06 -21.40
CA VAL A 160 -0.65 4.62 -21.42
C VAL A 160 0.00 4.22 -20.11
N THR A 161 -0.42 3.08 -19.55
CA THR A 161 0.18 2.55 -18.32
C THR A 161 1.68 2.30 -18.51
N GLY A 162 2.46 2.88 -17.61
CA GLY A 162 3.92 2.80 -17.59
C GLY A 162 4.44 1.93 -16.44
N MET A 163 5.57 2.35 -15.88
CA MET A 163 6.05 1.82 -14.60
C MET A 163 5.03 2.16 -13.51
N LEU A 164 4.68 1.15 -12.71
CA LEU A 164 3.69 1.27 -11.65
C LEU A 164 4.37 1.57 -10.32
N GLY A 165 3.71 2.39 -9.51
CA GLY A 165 3.84 2.33 -8.06
C GLY A 165 2.62 1.63 -7.47
N GLU A 166 2.82 0.64 -6.62
CA GLU A 166 1.76 -0.17 -6.03
C GLU A 166 1.79 -0.04 -4.52
N VAL A 167 0.60 -0.03 -3.89
CA VAL A 167 0.47 -0.02 -2.43
C VAL A 167 -0.71 -0.86 -1.94
N ALA A 168 -0.55 -1.40 -0.74
CA ALA A 168 -1.63 -1.83 0.11
C ALA A 168 -1.47 -1.16 1.48
N TRP A 169 -2.34 -0.19 1.76
CA TRP A 169 -2.33 0.53 3.03
C TRP A 169 -3.00 -0.26 4.15
N ASN A 170 -2.48 -0.13 5.37
CA ASN A 170 -3.02 -0.73 6.59
C ASN A 170 -3.37 -2.21 6.43
N GLY A 171 -2.48 -2.95 5.76
CA GLY A 171 -2.63 -4.36 5.43
C GLY A 171 -2.38 -5.26 6.65
N PHE A 172 -1.75 -6.41 6.40
CA PHE A 172 -1.47 -7.38 7.46
C PHE A 172 -0.72 -6.76 8.64
N SER A 173 -1.22 -6.98 9.85
CA SER A 173 -0.68 -6.42 11.10
C SER A 173 -0.58 -4.89 11.13
N GLY A 174 -1.37 -4.18 10.30
CA GLY A 174 -1.32 -2.72 10.19
C GLY A 174 -0.12 -2.18 9.41
N SER A 175 0.67 -3.06 8.77
CA SER A 175 1.78 -2.64 7.91
C SER A 175 1.29 -2.15 6.55
N ASN A 176 2.06 -1.24 5.96
CA ASN A 176 1.89 -0.75 4.61
C ASN A 176 2.83 -1.52 3.69
N PHE A 177 2.30 -2.01 2.57
CA PHE A 177 3.07 -2.74 1.56
C PHE A 177 3.20 -1.90 0.31
N PHE A 178 4.35 -1.95 -0.35
CA PHE A 178 4.61 -1.17 -1.54
C PHE A 178 5.66 -1.79 -2.45
N ASP A 179 5.57 -1.49 -3.74
CA ASP A 179 6.62 -1.77 -4.71
C ASP A 179 6.54 -0.86 -5.95
N VAL A 180 7.65 -0.80 -6.68
CA VAL A 180 7.72 -0.29 -8.04
C VAL A 180 7.72 -1.49 -8.98
N SER A 181 6.81 -1.50 -9.94
CA SER A 181 6.50 -2.67 -10.75
C SER A 181 6.67 -2.39 -12.24
N ALA A 182 7.50 -3.22 -12.87
CA ALA A 182 7.84 -3.16 -14.28
C ALA A 182 7.00 -4.14 -15.12
N ILE A 183 6.05 -4.85 -14.50
CA ILE A 183 5.36 -5.98 -15.10
C ILE A 183 4.46 -5.58 -16.29
N VAL A 184 3.90 -4.37 -16.27
CA VAL A 184 2.99 -3.88 -17.31
C VAL A 184 3.77 -3.29 -18.49
N ASN A 185 4.69 -2.37 -18.21
CA ASN A 185 5.47 -1.69 -19.23
C ASN A 185 6.88 -1.35 -18.70
N PRO A 186 7.84 -2.28 -18.84
CA PRO A 186 9.20 -2.07 -18.36
C PRO A 186 9.99 -1.04 -19.18
N ASP A 187 9.46 -0.63 -20.34
CA ASP A 187 10.12 0.33 -21.23
C ASP A 187 9.85 1.80 -20.82
N ASP A 188 8.94 2.04 -19.88
CA ASP A 188 8.72 3.37 -19.31
C ASP A 188 9.90 3.79 -18.43
N ASN A 189 10.84 4.47 -19.06
CA ASN A 189 12.02 5.02 -18.42
C ASN A 189 11.84 6.46 -17.96
N GLN A 190 10.62 7.00 -17.94
CA GLN A 190 10.33 8.39 -17.56
C GLN A 190 9.35 8.50 -16.39
N GLY A 191 8.58 7.45 -16.11
CA GLY A 191 7.55 7.48 -15.09
C GLY A 191 8.05 7.24 -13.66
N VAL A 192 7.41 6.30 -12.96
CA VAL A 192 7.73 5.95 -11.57
C VAL A 192 9.14 5.35 -11.49
N LYS A 193 9.95 5.86 -10.55
CA LYS A 193 11.34 5.44 -10.33
C LYS A 193 11.51 4.63 -9.07
N GLN A 194 11.18 5.25 -7.93
CA GLN A 194 11.50 4.70 -6.61
C GLN A 194 10.38 5.00 -5.63
N ILE A 195 10.11 4.07 -4.72
CA ILE A 195 9.22 4.26 -3.59
C ILE A 195 9.94 3.87 -2.30
N TYR A 196 9.82 4.68 -1.25
CA TYR A 196 10.41 4.39 0.05
C TYR A 196 9.68 5.13 1.19
N PRO A 197 9.80 4.68 2.45
CA PRO A 197 9.23 5.37 3.60
C PRO A 197 9.86 6.76 3.80
N LYS A 198 9.04 7.76 4.05
CA LYS A 198 9.48 9.16 4.06
C LYS A 198 10.52 9.46 5.14
N SER A 199 10.41 8.84 6.31
CA SER A 199 11.29 9.12 7.46
C SER A 199 12.51 8.22 7.47
N SER A 200 12.32 6.90 7.32
CA SER A 200 13.44 5.94 7.37
C SER A 200 14.19 5.78 6.06
N THR A 201 13.59 6.14 4.92
CA THR A 201 14.13 6.00 3.55
C THR A 201 14.44 4.56 3.11
N THR A 202 14.17 3.57 3.98
CA THR A 202 14.38 2.15 3.73
C THR A 202 13.24 1.35 4.35
N PRO A 203 12.79 0.25 3.72
CA PRO A 203 13.29 -0.29 2.46
C PRO A 203 12.91 0.57 1.25
N MET A 204 13.64 0.44 0.14
CA MET A 204 13.39 1.18 -1.09
C MET A 204 13.03 0.20 -2.19
N SER A 205 11.99 0.47 -2.97
CA SER A 205 11.63 -0.27 -4.18
C SER A 205 11.93 0.58 -5.42
N GLY A 206 12.26 -0.06 -6.54
CA GLY A 206 12.62 0.56 -7.80
C GLY A 206 14.07 1.09 -7.88
N CYS A 207 14.35 1.87 -8.93
CA CYS A 207 15.67 2.41 -9.24
C CYS A 207 15.57 3.61 -10.21
N GLN A 208 16.68 4.33 -10.36
CA GLN A 208 16.77 5.45 -11.32
C GLN A 208 16.91 4.97 -12.78
N THR A 209 17.44 3.77 -12.99
CA THR A 209 17.68 3.19 -14.33
C THR A 209 17.19 1.74 -14.34
N PHE A 210 16.23 1.45 -15.20
CA PHE A 210 15.67 0.12 -15.40
C PHE A 210 16.38 -0.62 -16.54
N PRO A 211 16.37 -1.96 -16.54
CA PRO A 211 15.83 -2.84 -15.49
C PRO A 211 16.73 -2.87 -14.24
N CYS A 212 16.16 -3.22 -13.09
CA CYS A 212 16.91 -3.42 -11.85
C CYS A 212 16.26 -4.48 -10.97
N THR A 213 17.06 -5.10 -10.09
CA THR A 213 16.63 -6.19 -9.21
C THR A 213 15.72 -5.75 -8.07
N ASN A 214 15.56 -4.44 -7.87
CA ASN A 214 14.81 -3.86 -6.77
C ASN A 214 13.38 -3.45 -7.17
N ALA A 215 12.98 -3.78 -8.39
CA ALA A 215 11.62 -3.63 -8.90
C ALA A 215 10.96 -5.00 -9.03
N TYR A 216 9.63 -5.03 -9.00
CA TYR A 216 8.87 -6.23 -9.35
C TYR A 216 8.88 -6.40 -10.87
N ASN A 217 9.71 -7.31 -11.38
CA ASN A 217 9.90 -7.51 -12.83
C ASN A 217 9.13 -8.72 -13.36
N LYS A 218 8.80 -9.68 -12.48
CA LYS A 218 8.14 -10.94 -12.83
C LYS A 218 7.14 -11.36 -11.75
N PRO A 219 6.11 -12.15 -12.12
CA PRO A 219 5.11 -12.65 -11.19
C PRO A 219 5.64 -13.33 -9.91
N ASP A 220 6.81 -13.96 -9.99
CA ASP A 220 7.45 -14.71 -8.91
C ASP A 220 8.52 -13.93 -8.13
N ASP A 221 8.72 -12.64 -8.44
CA ASP A 221 9.70 -11.81 -7.74
C ASP A 221 9.22 -11.45 -6.32
N VAL A 222 10.09 -11.64 -5.32
CA VAL A 222 9.85 -11.09 -3.98
C VAL A 222 10.35 -9.65 -3.96
N ALA A 223 9.53 -8.71 -4.44
CA ALA A 223 9.87 -7.28 -4.51
C ALA A 223 8.91 -6.36 -3.74
N THR A 224 7.80 -6.89 -3.23
CA THR A 224 6.91 -6.17 -2.31
C THR A 224 7.61 -5.98 -0.97
N LEU A 225 7.78 -4.71 -0.59
CA LEU A 225 8.42 -4.30 0.65
C LEU A 225 7.35 -3.82 1.63
N SER A 226 7.71 -3.66 2.90
CA SER A 226 6.79 -3.17 3.92
C SER A 226 7.39 -2.11 4.83
N THR A 227 6.52 -1.29 5.42
CA THR A 227 6.85 -0.30 6.44
C THR A 227 5.66 -0.08 7.38
N GLU A 228 5.92 0.41 8.58
CA GLU A 228 4.89 0.92 9.50
C GLU A 228 4.60 2.42 9.30
N GLU A 229 5.40 3.09 8.47
CA GLU A 229 5.21 4.52 8.20
C GLU A 229 3.99 4.77 7.30
N ALA A 230 3.17 5.74 7.69
CA ALA A 230 2.00 6.18 6.93
C ALA A 230 2.36 7.06 5.71
N ASP A 231 3.59 7.56 5.64
CA ASP A 231 4.05 8.45 4.58
C ASP A 231 5.13 7.76 3.74
N LEU A 232 4.88 7.67 2.43
CA LEU A 232 5.87 7.23 1.44
C LEU A 232 6.32 8.42 0.60
N VAL A 233 7.49 8.28 -0.03
CA VAL A 233 7.97 9.14 -1.11
C VAL A 233 8.00 8.32 -2.38
N CYS A 234 7.45 8.86 -3.46
CA CYS A 234 7.54 8.31 -4.81
C CYS A 234 8.34 9.28 -5.68
N LEU A 235 9.48 8.83 -6.19
CA LEU A 235 10.25 9.58 -7.18
C LEU A 235 9.71 9.30 -8.58
N ILE A 236 9.51 10.36 -9.37
CA ILE A 236 9.04 10.30 -10.76
C ILE A 236 9.94 11.14 -11.66
N GLY A 237 10.01 10.82 -12.94
CA GLY A 237 10.93 11.51 -13.85
C GLY A 237 12.37 11.09 -13.64
N ASN A 238 13.27 11.58 -14.48
CA ASN A 238 14.69 11.28 -14.36
C ASN A 238 15.41 12.40 -13.63
N ILE A 239 16.47 12.07 -12.88
CA ILE A 239 17.39 13.08 -12.37
C ILE A 239 17.91 13.90 -13.55
N ALA A 240 17.72 15.22 -13.50
CA ALA A 240 18.25 16.13 -14.50
C ALA A 240 19.77 15.92 -14.66
N ASN A 241 20.20 15.38 -15.80
CA ASN A 241 21.61 15.31 -16.13
C ASN A 241 22.10 16.73 -16.45
N GLU A 242 22.66 17.44 -15.45
CA GLU A 242 23.28 18.77 -15.61
C GLU A 242 24.28 18.83 -16.77
N ARG A 243 24.85 17.68 -17.17
CA ARG A 243 25.83 17.57 -18.26
C ARG A 243 25.28 17.78 -19.68
N ARG A 244 23.96 17.64 -19.93
CA ARG A 244 23.43 17.84 -21.29
C ARG A 244 23.29 19.32 -21.66
N HIS A 245 22.96 20.19 -20.70
CA HIS A 245 22.85 21.64 -20.98
C HIS A 245 24.20 22.31 -21.29
N ALA A 246 25.32 21.78 -20.77
CA ALA A 246 26.64 22.34 -21.06
C ALA A 246 27.09 22.08 -22.52
N ARG A 247 26.64 21.00 -23.16
CA ARG A 247 27.04 20.69 -24.55
C ARG A 247 26.28 21.52 -25.59
N ASP A 248 24.98 21.77 -25.36
CA ASP A 248 24.15 22.59 -26.25
C ASP A 248 24.53 24.08 -26.26
N PHE A 249 25.29 24.53 -25.25
CA PHE A 249 25.85 25.89 -25.19
C PHE A 249 27.22 26.01 -25.88
N VAL A 250 27.97 24.91 -25.98
CA VAL A 250 29.28 24.88 -26.63
C VAL A 250 29.16 24.73 -28.15
N GLU A 251 28.14 24.04 -28.66
CA GLU A 251 27.91 23.90 -30.11
C GLU A 251 27.22 25.11 -30.77
N ARG A 252 26.90 26.16 -30.00
CA ARG A 252 26.31 27.43 -30.48
C ARG A 252 27.24 28.64 -30.37
N LYS A 253 28.55 28.41 -30.34
CA LYS A 253 29.60 29.44 -30.48
C LYS A 253 30.55 29.07 -31.60
#